data_AF-A0A974S9Z9-F1
#
_entry.id   AF-A0A974S9Z9-F1
#
_cell.length_a   1.000
_cell.length_b   1.000
_cell.length_c   1.000
_cell.angle_alpha   90.00
_cell.angle_beta   90.00
_cell.angle_gamma   90.00
#
_symmetry.space_group_name_H-M   'P 1'
#
loop_
_entity.id
_entity.type
_entity.pdbx_description
1 polymer ?
#
loop_
_entity_poly.entity_id
_entity_poly.type
_entity_poly.pdbx_seq_one_letter_code
_entity_poly.pdbx_strand_id
1 'polypeptide(L)' 'MVEADGAAELSLPDLSAHVREQLAAYKAPRELVVVETIGRAPNGKVDYKAIKERALKALGVSV' A
#
# COMPACT_ATOMS: atom_id res chain seq x y z
N MET A 1 0.63 -0.46 -6.15
CA MET A 1 -0.50 0.11 -5.38
C MET A 1 -1.75 -0.18 -6.18
N VAL A 2 -2.78 -0.71 -5.53
CA VAL A 2 -4.07 -1.03 -6.14
C VAL A 2 -5.11 -0.14 -5.46
N GLU A 3 -5.98 0.48 -6.24
CA GLU A 3 -7.13 1.23 -5.75
C GLU A 3 -8.31 0.27 -5.65
N ALA A 4 -8.92 0.15 -4.46
CA ALA A 4 -10.05 -0.74 -4.21
C ALA A 4 -11.37 0.00 -4.50
N ASP A 5 -12.19 -0.55 -5.39
CA ASP A 5 -13.58 -0.14 -5.61
C ASP A 5 -14.48 -1.09 -4.82
N GLY A 6 -15.17 -0.56 -3.81
CA GLY A 6 -15.98 -1.34 -2.88
C GLY A 6 -15.23 -1.75 -1.62
N ALA A 7 -15.92 -1.65 -0.49
CA ALA A 7 -15.46 -1.99 0.84
C ALA A 7 -15.20 -3.50 1.00
N ALA A 8 -14.22 -4.03 0.29
CA ALA A 8 -13.53 -5.24 0.69
C ALA A 8 -12.58 -4.84 1.82
N GLU A 9 -12.70 -5.49 2.97
CA GLU A 9 -11.72 -5.41 4.06
C GLU A 9 -10.39 -5.99 3.56
N LEU A 10 -9.66 -5.18 2.79
CA LEU A 10 -8.41 -5.57 2.16
C LEU A 10 -7.42 -5.91 3.26
N SER A 11 -7.15 -7.20 3.39
CA SER A 11 -6.33 -7.75 4.46
C SER A 11 -4.97 -8.15 3.91
N LEU A 12 -3.92 -7.90 4.68
CA LEU A 12 -2.56 -8.33 4.35
C LEU A 12 -2.45 -9.82 3.96
N PRO A 13 -3.08 -10.79 4.65
CA PRO A 13 -3.01 -12.20 4.25
C PRO A 13 -3.59 -12.46 2.86
N ASP A 14 -4.72 -11.83 2.53
CA ASP A 14 -5.39 -11.97 1.23
C ASP A 14 -4.52 -11.38 0.10
N LEU A 15 -4.04 -10.15 0.30
CA LEU A 15 -3.12 -9.51 -0.65
C LEU A 15 -1.82 -10.29 -0.81
N SER A 16 -1.28 -10.84 0.28
CA SER A 16 -0.07 -11.65 0.23
C SER A 16 -0.28 -12.98 -0.48
N ALA A 17 -1.43 -13.63 -0.34
CA ALA A 17 -1.77 -14.85 -1.06
C ALA A 17 -1.85 -14.57 -2.57
N HIS A 18 -2.61 -13.54 -2.94
CA HIS A 18 -2.77 -13.11 -4.33
C HIS A 18 -1.44 -12.81 -5.03
N VAL A 19 -0.50 -12.13 -4.33
CA VAL A 19 0.82 -11.83 -4.89
C VAL A 19 1.66 -13.09 -5.06
N ARG A 20 1.56 -14.08 -4.16
CA ARG A 20 2.33 -15.33 -4.24
C ARG A 20 1.89 -16.24 -5.39
N GLU A 21 0.64 -16.14 -5.84
CA GLU A 21 0.16 -16.89 -7.00
C GLU A 21 0.75 -16.36 -8.33
N GLN A 22 1.07 -15.07 -8.40
CA GLN A 22 1.53 -14.42 -9.64
C GLN A 22 3.02 -14.11 -9.66
N LEU A 23 3.65 -13.97 -8.49
CA LEU A 23 5.03 -13.55 -8.33
C LEU A 23 5.76 -14.45 -7.32
N ALA A 24 7.08 -14.45 -7.41
CA ALA A 24 7.92 -15.15 -6.44
C ALA A 24 7.62 -14.68 -5.01
N ALA A 25 7.61 -15.62 -4.07
CA ALA A 25 7.11 -15.39 -2.71
C ALA A 25 7.80 -14.25 -1.95
N TYR A 26 9.06 -13.94 -2.26
CA TYR A 26 9.81 -12.84 -1.65
C TYR A 26 9.33 -11.44 -2.08
N LYS A 27 8.48 -11.35 -3.12
CA LYS A 27 7.84 -10.10 -3.55
C LYS A 27 6.50 -9.84 -2.85
N ALA A 28 6.04 -10.76 -2.00
CA ALA A 28 4.84 -10.55 -1.23
C ALA A 28 5.02 -9.39 -0.23
N PRO A 29 4.03 -8.50 -0.08
CA PRO A 29 4.11 -7.38 0.85
C PRO A 29 4.16 -7.87 2.29
N ARG A 30 4.93 -7.17 3.13
CA ARG A 30 5.08 -7.49 4.57
C ARG A 30 4.16 -6.66 5.45
N GLU A 31 3.76 -5.49 4.98
CA GLU A 31 2.91 -4.54 5.67
C GLU A 31 1.90 -3.96 4.68
N LEU A 32 0.70 -3.63 5.16
CA LEU A 32 -0.38 -3.07 4.37
C LEU A 32 -0.93 -1.84 5.09
N VAL A 33 -0.90 -0.70 4.41
CA VAL A 33 -1.54 0.54 4.88
C VAL A 33 -2.61 0.91 3.85
N VAL A 34 -3.87 0.84 4.27
CA VAL A 34 -5.02 1.22 3.44
C VAL A 34 -5.33 2.69 3.68
N VAL A 35 -5.49 3.45 2.59
CA VAL A 35 -5.83 4.88 2.62
C VAL A 35 -6.92 5.16 1.60
N GLU A 36 -7.80 6.11 1.89
CA GLU A 36 -8.88 6.51 0.98
C GLU A 36 -8.34 7.16 -0.31
N THR A 37 -7.21 7.85 -0.22
CA THR A 37 -6.53 8.42 -1.38
C THR A 37 -5.02 8.39 -1.18
N ILE A 38 -4.29 8.07 -2.25
CA ILE A 38 -2.83 8.15 -2.29
C ILE A 38 -2.34 9.60 -2.23
N GLY A 39 -3.19 10.56 -2.58
CA GLY A 39 -2.79 11.96 -2.79
C GLY A 39 -1.88 12.10 -4.03
N ARG A 40 -1.92 13.27 -4.66
CA ARG A 40 -1.06 13.60 -5.80
C ARG A 40 -0.43 14.97 -5.56
N ALA A 41 0.79 15.13 -6.03
CA ALA A 41 1.47 16.41 -6.07
C ALA A 41 0.71 17.39 -7.00
N PRO A 42 0.90 18.71 -6.87
CA PRO A 42 0.21 19.72 -7.71
C PRO A 42 0.47 19.56 -9.22
N ASN A 43 1.50 18.79 -9.60
CA ASN A 43 1.78 18.40 -10.99
C ASN A 43 1.04 17.12 -11.44
N GLY A 44 0.12 16.59 -10.63
CA GLY A 44 -0.66 15.37 -10.89
C GLY A 44 0.09 14.05 -10.67
N LYS A 45 1.39 14.09 -10.36
CA LYS A 45 2.19 12.88 -10.12
C LYS A 45 1.98 12.36 -8.70
N VAL A 46 2.29 11.08 -8.52
CA VAL A 46 2.29 10.45 -7.20
C VAL A 46 3.40 11.07 -6.35
N ASP A 47 3.04 11.55 -5.16
CA ASP A 47 4.01 12.12 -4.22
C ASP A 47 4.58 11.01 -3.33
N TYR A 48 5.58 10.32 -3.87
CA TYR A 48 6.21 9.17 -3.19
C TYR A 48 6.78 9.54 -1.81
N LYS A 49 7.22 10.79 -1.63
CA LYS A 49 7.79 11.25 -0.35
C LYS A 49 6.68 11.34 0.71
N ALA A 50 5.62 12.07 0.41
CA ALA A 50 4.49 12.21 1.33
C ALA A 50 3.82 10.85 1.63
N ILE A 51 3.72 9.97 0.62
CA ILE A 51 3.17 8.62 0.79
C ILE A 51 4.06 7.77 1.71
N LYS A 52 5.38 7.81 1.52
CA LYS A 52 6.32 7.08 2.38
C LYS A 52 6.22 7.56 3.83
N GLU A 53 6.22 8.87 4.06
CA GLU A 53 6.08 9.45 5.40
C GLU A 53 4.76 9.05 6.06
N ARG A 54 3.66 9.07 5.31
CA ARG A 54 2.34 8.63 5.79
C ARG A 54 2.34 7.14 6.14
N ALA A 55 2.92 6.29 5.30
CA ALA A 55 3.01 4.85 5.54
C ALA A 55 3.84 4.54 6.79
N LEU A 56 5.03 5.14 6.92
CA LEU A 56 5.89 5.00 8.09
C LEU A 56 5.18 5.43 9.37
N LYS A 57 4.49 6.57 9.35
CA LYS A 57 3.70 7.07 10.48
C LYS A 57 2.55 6.12 10.84
N ALA A 58 1.85 5.57 9.85
CA ALA A 58 0.75 4.63 10.08
C ALA A 58 1.23 3.31 10.69
N LEU A 59 2.43 2.86 10.33
CA LEU A 59 3.06 1.63 10.84
C LEU A 59 3.81 1.86 12.16
N GLY A 60 3.92 3.11 12.63
CA GLY A 60 4.68 3.46 13.84
C GLY A 60 6.20 3.27 13.68
N VAL A 61 6.68 3.12 12.45
CA VAL A 61 8.10 2.90 12.15
C VAL A 61 8.75 4.26 11.89
N SER A 62 9.70 4.64 12.73
CA SER A 62 10.56 5.80 12.48
C SER A 62 11.82 5.32 11.76
N VAL A 63 12.11 5.89 10.58
CA VAL A 63 13.36 5.67 9.83
C VAL A 63 14.25 6.90 9.92
#